data_AF-A0A938U067-F1
#
_entry.id   AF-A0A938U067-F1
#
_cell.length_a   1.000
_cell.length_b   1.000
_cell.length_c   1.000
_cell.angle_alpha   90.00
_cell.angle_beta   90.00
_cell.angle_gamma   90.00
#
_symmetry.space_group_name_H-M   'P 1'
#
loop_
_entity.id
_entity.type
_entity.pdbx_description
1 polymer ?
#
loop_
_entity_poly.entity_id
_entity_poly.type
_entity_poly.pdbx_seq_one_letter_code
_entity_poly.pdbx_strand_id
1 'polypeptide(L)'
;MMKKNKGIALKLSLLILSSISLIFLLIFAYNYYVSRQIILKNIEANARNHASATVHQIDAILRSLEKVPETIVCYLQNFHYDRDDILKLLRSVIDSNPQIYGATIAFEPYAFENRRLFAPYFYQRNGQINFTYIPYEYFYWDWYQIPKELNQPAWTEPYYDEGAGEIIMATYSVPFYRNVSGKRKLIGVVTADISLSWLQKIVASIKIAETGYGFLISKNGAFVTHPNTNFIMNETIFSVAEARADKRMRELGRKMIKGQSGFVPFQSLITGKNCWMVYAPLPANGWSLGVLFPQNELMADIASLNYIVLVLSFGGFLLLLGI
;
A
#
# COMPACT_ATOMS: atom_id res chain seq x y z
N MET A 1 24.55 -33.87 -73.49
CA MET A 1 23.87 -32.79 -72.72
C MET A 1 22.86 -33.44 -71.77
N MET A 2 23.26 -33.71 -70.52
CA MET A 2 22.51 -34.48 -69.53
C MET A 2 21.38 -33.65 -68.90
N LYS A 3 20.11 -33.97 -69.20
CA LYS A 3 18.95 -33.51 -68.42
C LYS A 3 18.91 -34.33 -67.12
N LYS A 4 19.53 -33.79 -66.06
CA LYS A 4 19.49 -34.36 -64.69
C LYS A 4 18.02 -34.51 -64.23
N ASN A 5 17.69 -35.68 -63.66
CA ASN A 5 16.44 -36.01 -62.96
C ASN A 5 16.18 -35.12 -61.73
N LYS A 6 15.93 -33.82 -61.93
CA LYS A 6 15.64 -32.86 -60.85
C LYS A 6 14.28 -33.08 -60.18
N GLY A 7 13.44 -34.00 -60.68
CA GLY A 7 12.06 -34.17 -60.20
C GLY A 7 11.89 -34.94 -58.90
N ILE A 8 12.78 -35.90 -58.57
CA ILE A 8 12.60 -36.78 -57.40
C ILE A 8 13.30 -36.20 -56.17
N ALA A 9 14.59 -35.85 -56.30
CA ALA A 9 15.36 -35.27 -55.20
C ALA A 9 14.75 -33.96 -54.69
N LEU A 10 14.22 -33.12 -55.60
CA LEU A 10 13.59 -31.85 -55.24
C LEU A 10 12.22 -32.03 -54.55
N LYS A 11 11.45 -33.05 -54.95
CA LYS A 11 10.21 -33.43 -54.25
C LYS A 11 10.49 -33.95 -52.85
N LEU A 12 11.53 -34.78 -52.70
CA LEU A 12 11.94 -35.34 -51.42
C LEU A 12 12.45 -34.23 -50.47
N SER A 13 13.28 -33.31 -50.98
CA SER A 13 13.79 -32.18 -50.19
C SER A 13 12.67 -31.23 -49.77
N LEU A 14 11.71 -30.93 -50.65
CA LEU A 14 10.55 -30.10 -50.31
C LEU A 14 9.67 -30.75 -49.23
N LEU A 15 9.44 -32.06 -49.31
CA LEU A 15 8.60 -32.79 -48.36
C LEU A 15 9.27 -32.91 -46.98
N ILE A 16 10.60 -33.10 -46.95
CA ILE A 16 11.39 -33.05 -45.72
C ILE A 16 11.35 -31.65 -45.12
N LEU A 17 11.59 -30.61 -45.94
CA LEU A 17 11.61 -29.22 -45.49
C LEU A 17 10.25 -28.76 -44.95
N SER A 18 9.14 -29.15 -45.60
CA SER A 18 7.79 -28.83 -45.11
C SER A 18 7.47 -29.54 -43.81
N SER A 19 7.87 -30.81 -43.67
CA SER A 19 7.67 -31.58 -42.44
C SER A 19 8.48 -30.99 -41.28
N ILE A 20 9.74 -30.65 -41.52
CA ILE A 20 10.61 -29.98 -40.54
C ILE A 20 10.01 -28.62 -40.14
N SER A 21 9.59 -27.81 -41.11
CA SER A 21 8.99 -26.49 -40.84
C SER A 21 7.72 -26.61 -39.99
N LEU A 22 6.87 -27.61 -40.28
CA LEU A 22 5.66 -27.88 -39.51
C LEU A 22 5.99 -28.29 -38.07
N ILE A 23 6.98 -29.17 -37.87
CA ILE A 23 7.44 -29.58 -36.54
C ILE A 23 7.97 -28.37 -35.76
N PHE A 24 8.82 -27.55 -36.38
CA PHE A 24 9.34 -26.33 -35.75
C PHE A 24 8.23 -25.35 -35.37
N LEU A 25 7.24 -25.15 -36.24
CA LEU A 25 6.12 -24.27 -35.97
C LEU A 25 5.26 -24.78 -34.81
N LEU A 26 5.02 -26.09 -34.72
CA LEU A 26 4.31 -26.71 -33.60
C LEU A 26 5.10 -26.59 -32.29
N ILE A 27 6.41 -26.86 -32.31
CA ILE A 27 7.27 -26.71 -31.13
C ILE A 27 7.30 -25.25 -30.68
N PHE A 28 7.41 -24.30 -31.62
CA PHE A 28 7.43 -22.88 -31.31
C PHE A 28 6.10 -22.41 -30.71
N ALA A 29 4.96 -22.79 -31.31
CA ALA A 29 3.64 -22.46 -30.79
C ALA A 29 3.42 -23.06 -29.40
N TYR A 30 3.83 -24.31 -29.19
CA TYR A 30 3.75 -24.98 -27.89
C TYR A 30 4.65 -24.31 -26.85
N ASN A 31 5.90 -24.02 -27.20
CA ASN A 31 6.83 -23.31 -26.31
C ASN A 31 6.31 -21.93 -25.95
N TYR A 32 5.83 -21.15 -26.92
CA TYR A 32 5.24 -19.84 -26.68
C TYR A 32 4.05 -19.92 -25.70
N TYR A 33 3.17 -20.91 -25.89
CA TYR A 33 2.02 -21.13 -25.01
C TYR A 33 2.45 -21.51 -23.59
N VAL A 34 3.35 -22.48 -23.44
CA VAL A 34 3.84 -22.95 -22.14
C VAL A 34 4.63 -21.86 -21.42
N SER A 35 5.55 -21.18 -22.11
CA SER A 35 6.34 -20.07 -21.58
C SER A 35 5.42 -18.97 -21.05
N ARG A 36 4.40 -18.56 -21.82
CA ARG A 36 3.43 -17.55 -21.39
C ARG A 36 2.70 -17.95 -20.10
N GLN A 37 2.28 -19.20 -19.97
CA GLN A 37 1.59 -19.70 -18.77
C GLN A 37 2.52 -19.73 -17.54
N ILE A 38 3.73 -20.26 -17.69
CA ILE A 38 4.73 -20.32 -16.61
C ILE A 38 5.08 -18.92 -16.15
N ILE A 39 5.30 -18.00 -17.07
CA ILE A 39 5.72 -16.64 -16.73
C ILE A 39 4.59 -15.87 -16.06
N LEU A 40 3.34 -15.96 -16.53
CA LEU A 40 2.21 -15.34 -15.83
C LEU A 40 2.07 -15.86 -14.40
N LYS A 41 2.22 -17.17 -14.19
CA LYS A 41 2.21 -17.78 -12.86
C LYS A 41 3.37 -17.27 -11.99
N ASN A 42 4.57 -17.14 -12.55
CA ASN A 42 5.74 -16.62 -11.84
C ASN A 42 5.59 -15.13 -11.51
N ILE A 43 5.04 -14.32 -12.44
CA ILE A 43 4.73 -12.92 -12.22
C ILE A 43 3.73 -12.80 -11.07
N GLU A 44 2.64 -13.57 -11.09
CA GLU A 44 1.65 -13.54 -10.01
C GLU A 44 2.27 -13.95 -8.67
N ALA A 45 3.06 -15.04 -8.64
CA ALA A 45 3.71 -15.50 -7.41
C ALA A 45 4.69 -14.46 -6.86
N ASN A 46 5.55 -13.90 -7.70
CA ASN A 46 6.50 -12.85 -7.32
C ASN A 46 5.77 -11.59 -6.85
N ALA A 47 4.74 -11.16 -7.59
CA ALA A 47 3.92 -10.01 -7.25
C ALA A 47 3.25 -10.17 -5.89
N ARG A 48 2.67 -11.36 -5.61
CA ARG A 48 2.09 -11.70 -4.31
C ARG A 48 3.13 -11.71 -3.20
N ASN A 49 4.30 -12.29 -3.43
CA ASN A 49 5.38 -12.31 -2.43
C ASN A 49 5.86 -10.89 -2.10
N HIS A 50 6.07 -10.04 -3.11
CA HIS A 50 6.44 -8.63 -2.92
C HIS A 50 5.36 -7.84 -2.18
N ALA A 51 4.09 -8.01 -2.55
CA ALA A 51 2.98 -7.37 -1.86
C ALA A 51 2.87 -7.84 -0.39
N SER A 52 2.98 -9.13 -0.12
CA SER A 52 2.96 -9.67 1.24
C SER A 52 4.11 -9.15 2.09
N ALA A 53 5.33 -9.12 1.56
CA ALA A 53 6.49 -8.55 2.26
C ALA A 53 6.26 -7.07 2.62
N THR A 54 5.67 -6.30 1.69
CA THR A 54 5.29 -4.91 1.92
C THR A 54 4.23 -4.80 3.01
N VAL A 55 3.16 -5.60 2.93
CA VAL A 55 2.11 -5.62 3.95
C VAL A 55 2.72 -5.89 5.31
N HIS A 56 3.58 -6.89 5.45
CA HIS A 56 4.24 -7.20 6.73
C HIS A 56 5.10 -6.04 7.25
N GLN A 57 5.84 -5.37 6.36
CA GLN A 57 6.65 -4.22 6.74
C GLN A 57 5.78 -3.05 7.26
N ILE A 58 4.72 -2.69 6.54
CA ILE A 58 3.84 -1.58 6.93
C ILE A 58 3.02 -1.97 8.18
N ASP A 59 2.50 -3.19 8.25
CA ASP A 59 1.74 -3.69 9.39
C ASP A 59 2.59 -3.70 10.68
N ALA A 60 3.86 -4.11 10.59
CA ALA A 60 4.79 -4.06 11.72
C ALA A 60 5.02 -2.63 12.22
N ILE A 61 5.16 -1.66 11.29
CA ILE A 61 5.29 -0.24 11.63
C ILE A 61 4.02 0.26 12.33
N LEU A 62 2.84 -0.03 11.77
CA LEU A 62 1.56 0.40 12.35
C LEU A 62 1.34 -0.22 13.73
N ARG A 63 1.60 -1.50 13.92
CA ARG A 63 1.51 -2.15 15.25
C ARG A 63 2.47 -1.55 16.26
N SER A 64 3.68 -1.22 15.83
CA SER A 64 4.65 -0.54 16.69
C SER A 64 4.15 0.84 17.11
N LEU A 65 3.51 1.59 16.21
CA LEU A 65 2.90 2.89 16.48
C LEU A 65 1.71 2.76 17.44
N GLU A 66 0.84 1.78 17.22
CA GLU A 66 -0.33 1.52 18.07
C GLU A 66 0.07 1.24 19.52
N LYS A 67 1.19 0.53 19.72
CA LYS A 67 1.61 0.11 21.05
C LYS A 67 2.04 1.27 21.96
N VAL A 68 2.46 2.39 21.38
CA VAL A 68 2.95 3.56 22.13
C VAL A 68 1.83 4.19 22.97
N PRO A 69 0.72 4.70 22.40
CA PRO A 69 -0.35 5.28 23.21
C PRO A 69 -1.03 4.24 24.10
N GLU A 70 -1.12 2.95 23.71
CA GLU A 70 -1.62 1.89 24.60
C GLU A 70 -0.80 1.77 25.89
N THR A 71 0.53 1.81 25.76
CA THR A 71 1.44 1.71 26.91
C THR A 71 1.35 2.95 27.79
N ILE A 72 1.22 4.13 27.19
CA ILE A 72 1.00 5.38 27.91
C ILE A 72 -0.32 5.32 28.69
N VAL A 73 -1.40 4.85 28.07
CA VAL A 73 -2.69 4.67 28.75
C VAL A 73 -2.57 3.72 29.94
N CYS A 74 -1.83 2.61 29.81
CA CYS A 74 -1.56 1.73 30.95
C CYS A 74 -0.89 2.48 32.11
N TYR A 75 0.09 3.35 31.81
CA TYR A 75 0.72 4.18 32.83
C TYR A 75 -0.26 5.18 33.46
N LEU A 76 -0.98 5.96 32.63
CA LEU A 76 -1.91 7.00 33.10
C LEU A 76 -3.08 6.44 33.94
N GLN A 77 -3.52 5.20 33.68
CA GLN A 77 -4.62 4.62 34.45
C GLN A 77 -4.18 4.09 35.82
N ASN A 78 -2.90 3.73 35.99
CA ASN A 78 -2.41 3.04 37.17
C ASN A 78 -1.53 3.91 38.09
N PHE A 79 -0.96 5.00 37.57
CA PHE A 79 -0.04 5.85 38.31
C PHE A 79 -0.55 7.28 38.44
N HIS A 80 -0.07 7.97 39.48
CA HIS A 80 -0.22 9.40 39.60
C HIS A 80 0.75 10.09 38.64
N TYR A 81 0.36 11.25 38.12
CA TYR A 81 1.16 12.07 37.23
C TYR A 81 0.80 13.53 37.44
N ASP A 82 1.77 14.41 37.26
CA ASP A 82 1.56 15.84 37.18
C ASP A 82 1.76 16.37 35.74
N ARG A 83 1.74 17.69 35.58
CA ARG A 83 1.93 18.33 34.27
C ARG A 83 3.31 18.04 33.70
N ASP A 84 4.35 18.08 34.51
CA ASP A 84 5.73 17.92 34.05
C ASP A 84 5.99 16.48 33.63
N ASP A 85 5.40 15.50 34.32
CA ASP A 85 5.41 14.10 33.91
C ASP A 85 4.80 13.92 32.52
N ILE A 86 3.64 14.52 32.27
CA ILE A 86 2.94 14.46 30.98
C ILE A 86 3.80 15.06 29.86
N LEU A 87 4.37 16.25 30.08
CA LEU A 87 5.21 16.93 29.09
C LEU A 87 6.50 16.15 28.81
N LYS A 88 7.18 15.63 29.84
CA LYS A 88 8.38 14.80 29.69
C LYS A 88 8.09 13.50 28.96
N LEU A 89 6.98 12.85 29.30
CA LEU A 89 6.55 11.60 28.66
C LEU A 89 6.29 11.81 27.17
N LEU A 90 5.49 12.81 26.79
CA LEU A 90 5.22 13.13 25.38
C LEU A 90 6.49 13.51 24.61
N ARG A 91 7.38 14.30 25.21
CA ARG A 91 8.66 14.64 24.58
C ARG A 91 9.50 13.38 24.34
N SER A 92 9.57 12.47 25.31
CA SER A 92 10.31 11.20 25.19
C SER A 92 9.71 10.29 24.11
N VAL A 93 8.39 10.31 23.92
CA VAL A 93 7.72 9.55 22.86
C VAL A 93 8.23 9.98 21.50
N ILE A 94 8.24 11.29 21.22
CA ILE A 94 8.71 11.81 19.92
C ILE A 94 10.22 11.57 19.75
N ASP A 95 11.01 11.75 20.81
CA ASP A 95 12.46 11.55 20.77
C ASP A 95 12.85 10.08 20.49
N SER A 96 12.12 9.13 21.07
CA SER A 96 12.42 7.69 20.96
C SER A 96 11.76 7.00 19.75
N ASN A 97 10.82 7.66 19.07
CA ASN A 97 10.02 7.06 18.00
C ASN A 97 10.00 7.99 16.76
N PRO A 98 11.06 8.01 15.93
CA PRO A 98 11.14 8.89 14.76
C PRO A 98 10.07 8.62 13.69
N GLN A 99 9.35 7.51 13.78
CA GLN A 99 8.19 7.20 12.94
C GLN A 99 6.90 7.91 13.37
N ILE A 100 6.82 8.40 14.62
CA ILE A 100 5.69 9.16 15.13
C ILE A 100 5.91 10.62 14.75
N TYR A 101 5.00 11.17 13.95
CA TYR A 101 5.03 12.59 13.63
C TYR A 101 4.72 13.44 14.87
N GLY A 102 3.66 13.08 15.60
CA GLY A 102 3.24 13.81 16.79
C GLY A 102 2.43 12.95 17.75
N ALA A 103 2.27 13.44 18.98
CA ALA A 103 1.52 12.78 20.02
C ALA A 103 0.93 13.81 20.98
N THR A 104 -0.33 13.60 21.39
CA THR A 104 -0.98 14.36 22.46
C THR A 104 -1.51 13.44 23.55
N ILE A 105 -1.62 13.99 24.76
CA ILE A 105 -2.51 13.48 25.81
C ILE A 105 -3.56 14.56 26.02
N ALA A 106 -4.72 14.39 25.39
CA ALA A 106 -5.81 15.34 25.41
C ALA A 106 -6.83 14.93 26.48
N PHE A 107 -7.09 15.80 27.46
CA PHE A 107 -7.97 15.48 28.59
C PHE A 107 -9.42 15.91 28.32
N GLU A 108 -10.37 15.24 28.97
CA GLU A 108 -11.76 15.73 29.03
C GLU A 108 -11.79 17.15 29.62
N PRO A 109 -12.74 18.00 29.21
CA PRO A 109 -12.84 19.36 29.75
C PRO A 109 -12.87 19.36 31.28
N TYR A 110 -12.02 20.19 31.88
CA TYR A 110 -11.85 20.32 33.34
C TYR A 110 -11.36 19.06 34.07
N ALA A 111 -10.94 18.01 33.36
CA ALA A 111 -10.45 16.77 33.97
C ALA A 111 -8.99 16.86 34.45
N PHE A 112 -8.23 17.85 33.99
CA PHE A 112 -6.84 18.08 34.41
C PHE A 112 -6.65 19.55 34.81
N GLU A 113 -6.18 19.76 36.05
CA GLU A 113 -5.92 21.10 36.63
C GLU A 113 -7.08 22.10 36.52
N ASN A 114 -8.33 21.61 36.44
CA ASN A 114 -9.52 22.43 36.21
C ASN A 114 -9.43 23.36 34.99
N ARG A 115 -8.62 23.00 33.98
CA ARG A 115 -8.52 23.73 32.71
C ARG A 115 -9.58 23.20 31.74
N ARG A 116 -10.26 24.12 31.05
CA ARG A 116 -11.23 23.73 30.00
C ARG A 116 -10.56 22.91 28.89
N LEU A 117 -9.40 23.36 28.42
CA LEU A 117 -8.59 22.69 27.41
C LEU A 117 -7.23 22.35 28.00
N PHE A 118 -6.86 21.08 27.96
CA PHE A 118 -5.51 20.64 28.27
C PHE A 118 -5.14 19.47 27.36
N ALA A 119 -4.43 19.81 26.29
CA ALA A 119 -3.94 18.88 25.28
C ALA A 119 -2.55 19.35 24.81
N PRO A 120 -1.49 19.11 25.60
CA PRO A 120 -0.13 19.32 25.13
C PRO A 120 0.15 18.42 23.93
N TYR A 121 0.79 18.99 22.91
CA TYR A 121 1.12 18.32 21.66
C TYR A 121 2.60 18.49 21.36
N PHE A 122 3.31 17.37 21.23
CA PHE A 122 4.68 17.35 20.76
C PHE A 122 4.71 16.73 19.36
N TYR A 123 5.49 17.32 18.46
CA TYR A 123 5.61 16.84 17.10
C TYR A 123 6.98 17.10 16.50
N GLN A 124 7.37 16.27 15.55
CA GLN A 124 8.63 16.37 14.83
C GLN A 124 8.44 17.14 13.53
N ARG A 125 9.17 18.25 13.37
CA ARG A 125 9.21 19.02 12.12
C ARG A 125 10.64 19.39 11.80
N ASN A 126 11.09 19.09 10.58
CA ASN A 126 12.44 19.39 10.09
C ASN A 126 13.56 18.86 11.03
N GLY A 127 13.37 17.66 11.59
CA GLY A 127 14.33 17.04 12.51
C GLY A 127 14.37 17.64 13.93
N GLN A 128 13.46 18.57 14.24
CA GLN A 128 13.35 19.18 15.57
C GLN A 128 12.04 18.79 16.24
N ILE A 129 12.09 18.62 17.56
CA ILE A 129 10.91 18.40 18.39
C ILE A 129 10.31 19.76 18.73
N ASN A 130 9.07 19.98 18.31
CA ASN A 130 8.29 21.17 18.56
C ASN A 130 7.21 20.86 19.59
N PHE A 131 6.70 21.91 20.22
CA PHE A 131 5.68 21.82 21.26
C PHE A 131 4.63 22.91 21.07
N THR A 132 3.37 22.55 21.25
CA THR A 132 2.26 23.50 21.36
C THR A 132 1.17 22.92 22.27
N TYR A 133 0.20 23.74 22.67
CA TYR A 133 -1.09 23.25 23.14
C TYR A 133 -2.06 23.30 21.98
N ILE A 134 -2.87 22.24 21.79
CA ILE A 134 -3.89 22.22 20.74
C ILE A 134 -4.85 23.41 20.96
N PRO A 135 -4.95 24.35 20.00
CA PRO A 135 -5.61 25.64 20.22
C PRO A 135 -7.13 25.60 20.00
N TYR A 136 -7.66 24.51 19.44
CA TYR A 136 -9.07 24.35 19.09
C TYR A 136 -9.81 23.40 20.06
N GLU A 137 -11.13 23.36 19.94
CA GLU A 137 -12.00 22.46 20.71
C GLU A 137 -11.89 21.02 20.20
N TYR A 138 -10.78 20.37 20.56
CA TYR A 138 -10.42 19.04 20.08
C TYR A 138 -11.44 17.95 20.35
N PHE A 139 -12.30 18.12 21.36
CA PHE A 139 -13.30 17.12 21.72
C PHE A 139 -14.45 16.99 20.70
N TYR A 140 -14.49 17.81 19.66
CA TYR A 140 -15.35 17.65 18.48
C TYR A 140 -14.66 17.01 17.28
N TRP A 141 -13.37 16.72 17.36
CA TRP A 141 -12.61 16.16 16.25
C TRP A 141 -12.62 14.64 16.27
N ASP A 142 -12.64 14.02 15.09
CA ASP A 142 -12.74 12.57 14.90
C ASP A 142 -11.70 11.77 15.71
N TRP A 143 -10.45 12.24 15.77
CA TRP A 143 -9.39 11.59 16.54
C TRP A 143 -9.70 11.55 18.05
N TYR A 144 -10.49 12.47 18.58
CA TYR A 144 -10.92 12.46 19.98
C TYR A 144 -12.28 11.77 20.15
N GLN A 145 -13.25 12.10 19.30
CA GLN A 145 -14.65 11.70 19.45
C GLN A 145 -14.85 10.22 19.13
N ILE A 146 -14.26 9.70 18.05
CA ILE A 146 -14.43 8.30 17.64
C ILE A 146 -14.00 7.32 18.75
N PRO A 147 -12.76 7.37 19.31
CA PRO A 147 -12.37 6.45 20.36
C PRO A 147 -13.20 6.62 21.64
N LYS A 148 -13.64 7.85 21.95
CA LYS A 148 -14.54 8.14 23.08
C LYS A 148 -15.88 7.44 22.92
N GLU A 149 -16.54 7.61 21.78
CA GLU A 149 -17.86 7.01 21.53
C GLU A 149 -17.79 5.49 21.44
N LEU A 150 -16.75 4.95 20.78
CA LEU A 150 -16.55 3.51 20.64
C LEU A 150 -16.02 2.84 21.92
N ASN A 151 -15.55 3.61 22.90
CA ASN A 151 -14.90 3.14 24.12
C ASN A 151 -13.68 2.22 23.88
N GLN A 152 -13.02 2.35 22.72
CA GLN A 152 -11.92 1.50 22.28
C GLN A 152 -10.95 2.29 21.40
N PRO A 153 -9.71 1.78 21.18
CA PRO A 153 -8.78 2.42 20.28
C PRO A 153 -9.29 2.50 18.84
N ALA A 154 -8.92 3.55 18.12
CA ALA A 154 -9.31 3.72 16.72
C ALA A 154 -8.29 4.54 15.92
N TRP A 155 -8.12 4.16 14.65
CA TRP A 155 -7.50 5.00 13.64
C TRP A 155 -8.54 5.93 13.01
N THR A 156 -8.16 7.18 12.77
CA THR A 156 -8.92 8.10 11.93
C THR A 156 -8.78 7.76 10.44
N GLU A 157 -9.69 8.31 9.65
CA GLU A 157 -9.42 8.54 8.22
C GLU A 157 -8.30 9.59 8.05
N PRO A 158 -7.66 9.68 6.87
CA PRO A 158 -6.73 10.77 6.55
C PRO A 158 -7.39 12.14 6.73
N TYR A 159 -6.68 13.07 7.37
CA TYR A 159 -7.13 14.45 7.55
C TYR A 159 -5.95 15.42 7.56
N TYR A 160 -6.25 16.71 7.40
CA TYR A 160 -5.27 17.79 7.56
C TYR A 160 -5.38 18.36 8.98
N ASP A 161 -4.28 18.36 9.71
CA ASP A 161 -4.24 18.81 11.11
C ASP A 161 -3.99 20.31 11.23
N GLU A 162 -5.05 21.09 10.97
CA GLU A 162 -5.02 22.55 11.00
C GLU A 162 -4.88 23.10 12.43
N GLY A 163 -3.95 24.03 12.63
CA GLY A 163 -3.70 24.70 13.90
C GLY A 163 -2.73 23.97 14.84
N ALA A 164 -2.32 22.75 14.51
CA ALA A 164 -1.33 22.00 15.29
C ALA A 164 -0.19 21.48 14.40
N GLY A 165 -0.34 20.28 13.83
CA GLY A 165 0.68 19.59 13.05
C GLY A 165 0.89 20.16 11.64
N GLU A 166 -0.10 20.83 11.04
CA GLU A 166 -0.04 21.49 9.73
C GLU A 166 0.35 20.54 8.57
N ILE A 167 -0.03 19.26 8.68
CA ILE A 167 0.24 18.23 7.68
C ILE A 167 -0.96 17.32 7.46
N ILE A 168 -0.95 16.57 6.35
CA ILE A 168 -1.87 15.45 6.14
C ILE A 168 -1.37 14.24 6.94
N MET A 169 -2.21 13.72 7.82
CA MET A 169 -1.88 12.62 8.73
C MET A 169 -3.06 11.66 8.90
N ALA A 170 -2.78 10.56 9.60
CA ALA A 170 -3.78 9.74 10.25
C ALA A 170 -3.37 9.58 11.71
N THR A 171 -4.34 9.44 12.61
CA THR A 171 -4.08 9.41 14.04
C THR A 171 -4.63 8.12 14.63
N TYR A 172 -3.79 7.42 15.38
CA TYR A 172 -4.22 6.34 16.26
C TYR A 172 -4.49 6.89 17.65
N SER A 173 -5.69 6.63 18.17
CA SER A 173 -6.17 7.24 19.40
C SER A 173 -6.64 6.19 20.39
N VAL A 174 -6.23 6.32 21.64
CA VAL A 174 -6.53 5.39 22.74
C VAL A 174 -7.21 6.16 23.88
N PRO A 175 -8.48 5.86 24.20
CA PRO A 175 -9.16 6.52 25.31
C PRO A 175 -8.71 5.92 26.64
N PHE A 176 -8.57 6.75 27.68
CA PHE A 176 -8.19 6.29 29.02
C PHE A 176 -9.15 6.77 30.11
N TYR A 177 -9.28 5.95 31.14
CA TYR A 177 -10.35 6.04 32.11
C TYR A 177 -9.81 5.94 33.53
N ARG A 178 -10.55 6.50 34.50
CA ARG A 178 -10.35 6.24 35.93
C ARG A 178 -11.65 5.77 36.55
N ASN A 179 -11.50 5.02 37.63
CA ASN A 179 -12.64 4.69 38.48
C ASN A 179 -12.87 5.85 39.45
N VAL A 180 -13.99 6.56 39.27
CA VAL A 180 -14.42 7.66 40.13
C VAL A 180 -15.76 7.26 40.74
N SER A 181 -15.80 7.13 42.06
CA SER A 181 -17.01 6.73 42.80
C SER A 181 -17.66 5.44 42.28
N GLY A 182 -16.84 4.44 41.92
CA GLY A 182 -17.31 3.15 41.41
C GLY A 182 -17.72 3.15 39.93
N LYS A 183 -17.60 4.28 39.23
CA LYS A 183 -17.92 4.40 37.81
C LYS A 183 -16.66 4.62 36.97
N ARG A 184 -16.58 3.92 35.84
CA ARG A 184 -15.56 4.15 34.82
C ARG A 184 -15.84 5.49 34.14
N LYS A 185 -15.01 6.50 34.42
CA LYS A 185 -15.11 7.84 33.84
C LYS A 185 -13.98 8.04 32.85
N LEU A 186 -14.29 8.51 31.65
CA LEU A 186 -13.29 8.93 30.67
C LEU A 186 -12.50 10.11 31.24
N ILE A 187 -11.17 10.06 31.12
CA ILE A 187 -10.28 11.14 31.54
C ILE A 187 -9.67 11.85 30.34
N GLY A 188 -9.48 11.15 29.21
CA GLY A 188 -8.97 11.74 27.99
C GLY A 188 -8.64 10.70 26.92
N VAL A 189 -7.88 11.15 25.92
CA VAL A 189 -7.39 10.37 24.78
C VAL A 189 -5.90 10.60 24.61
N VAL A 190 -5.15 9.53 24.39
CA VAL A 190 -3.73 9.57 24.02
C VAL A 190 -3.61 9.25 22.53
N THR A 191 -2.79 10.00 21.81
CA THR A 191 -2.64 9.81 20.36
C THR A 191 -1.20 9.51 19.95
N ALA A 192 -1.08 8.87 18.78
CA ALA A 192 0.12 8.86 17.97
C ALA A 192 -0.26 9.15 16.52
N ASP A 193 0.39 10.14 15.92
CA ASP A 193 0.12 10.61 14.56
C ASP A 193 1.17 10.09 13.59
N ILE A 194 0.73 9.64 12.41
CA ILE A 194 1.61 9.28 11.31
C ILE A 194 1.47 10.29 10.18
N SER A 195 2.59 10.80 9.68
CA SER A 195 2.59 11.63 8.47
C SER A 195 2.30 10.77 7.24
N LEU A 196 1.31 11.17 6.45
CA LEU A 196 0.98 10.41 5.23
C LEU A 196 2.05 10.60 4.14
N SER A 197 2.79 11.72 4.19
CA SER A 197 3.97 11.94 3.34
C SER A 197 5.10 10.96 3.65
N TRP A 198 5.30 10.61 4.92
CA TRP A 198 6.29 9.62 5.34
C TRP A 198 5.85 8.21 4.95
N LEU A 199 4.59 7.87 5.20
CA LEU A 199 4.03 6.59 4.80
C LEU A 199 4.06 6.40 3.27
N GLN A 200 3.78 7.45 2.50
CA GLN A 200 3.92 7.45 1.04
C GLN A 200 5.35 7.12 0.61
N LYS A 201 6.38 7.62 1.28
CA LYS A 201 7.78 7.29 0.96
C LYS A 201 8.10 5.82 1.17
N ILE A 202 7.53 5.21 2.21
CA ILE A 202 7.68 3.77 2.48
C ILE A 202 7.01 2.96 1.37
N VAL A 203 5.76 3.29 1.03
CA VAL A 203 5.02 2.62 -0.05
C VAL A 203 5.72 2.84 -1.41
N ALA A 204 6.31 4.01 -1.64
CA ALA A 204 7.04 4.31 -2.88
C ALA A 204 8.41 3.61 -2.97
N SER A 205 8.98 3.12 -1.86
CA SER A 205 10.23 2.35 -1.90
C SER A 205 10.07 0.98 -2.57
N ILE A 206 8.82 0.54 -2.77
CA ILE A 206 8.50 -0.65 -3.54
C ILE A 206 8.73 -0.33 -5.02
N LYS A 207 9.93 -0.63 -5.52
CA LYS A 207 10.22 -0.51 -6.95
C LYS A 207 9.58 -1.67 -7.71
N ILE A 208 8.77 -1.36 -8.70
CA ILE A 208 8.03 -2.35 -9.50
C ILE A 208 8.16 -2.00 -10.97
N ALA A 209 9.03 -2.72 -11.67
CA ALA A 209 9.44 -2.37 -13.02
C ALA A 209 9.79 -0.86 -13.09
N GLU A 210 9.44 -0.17 -14.17
CA GLU A 210 9.68 1.27 -14.31
C GLU A 210 8.46 2.10 -13.91
N THR A 211 7.25 1.66 -14.27
CA THR A 211 6.02 2.46 -14.05
C THR A 211 5.03 1.86 -13.05
N GLY A 212 5.38 0.75 -12.38
CA GLY A 212 4.58 0.16 -11.31
C GLY A 212 4.68 0.96 -10.02
N TYR A 213 3.65 0.87 -9.19
CA TYR A 213 3.59 1.61 -7.93
C TYR A 213 2.63 0.96 -6.92
N GLY A 214 2.83 1.27 -5.65
CA GLY A 214 1.92 0.92 -4.55
C GLY A 214 1.06 2.11 -4.10
N PHE A 215 -0.09 1.82 -3.51
CA PHE A 215 -0.96 2.78 -2.84
C PHE A 215 -1.72 2.11 -1.70
N LEU A 216 -2.14 2.89 -0.70
CA LEU A 216 -2.95 2.42 0.43
C LEU A 216 -4.32 3.09 0.37
N ILE A 217 -5.37 2.34 0.67
CA ILE A 217 -6.70 2.88 0.94
C ILE A 217 -7.15 2.54 2.36
N SER A 218 -7.95 3.42 2.94
CA SER A 218 -8.53 3.25 4.26
C SER A 218 -9.65 2.21 4.28
N LYS A 219 -10.18 1.92 5.47
CA LYS A 219 -11.37 1.06 5.65
C LYS A 219 -12.62 1.62 4.96
N ASN A 220 -12.66 2.93 4.71
CA ASN A 220 -13.73 3.61 3.99
C ASN A 220 -13.41 3.81 2.50
N GLY A 221 -12.22 3.39 2.06
CA GLY A 221 -11.77 3.46 0.68
C GLY A 221 -11.12 4.78 0.29
N ALA A 222 -10.86 5.70 1.24
CA ALA A 222 -10.11 6.93 0.99
C ALA A 222 -8.64 6.62 0.70
N PHE A 223 -8.01 7.35 -0.22
CA PHE A 223 -6.58 7.18 -0.48
C PHE A 223 -5.77 7.73 0.70
N VAL A 224 -4.98 6.84 1.30
CA VAL A 224 -4.03 7.15 2.40
C VAL A 224 -2.68 7.49 1.79
N THR A 225 -2.26 6.73 0.79
CA THR A 225 -1.05 7.00 0.01
C THR A 225 -1.40 6.78 -1.46
N HIS A 226 -0.84 7.61 -2.34
CA HIS A 226 -0.89 7.42 -3.78
C HIS A 226 0.20 8.29 -4.45
N PRO A 227 0.86 7.85 -5.55
CA PRO A 227 1.88 8.70 -6.20
C PRO A 227 1.34 10.02 -6.75
N ASN A 228 0.06 10.06 -7.13
CA ASN A 228 -0.66 11.32 -7.33
C ASN A 228 -1.18 11.83 -5.97
N THR A 229 -0.49 12.83 -5.41
CA THR A 229 -0.78 13.39 -4.09
C THR A 229 -2.15 14.04 -3.99
N ASN A 230 -2.73 14.49 -5.11
CA ASN A 230 -4.06 15.09 -5.11
C ASN A 230 -5.16 14.11 -4.69
N PHE A 231 -4.91 12.80 -4.76
CA PHE A 231 -5.87 11.79 -4.31
C PHE A 231 -5.87 11.60 -2.80
N ILE A 232 -4.72 11.82 -2.15
CA ILE A 232 -4.58 11.59 -0.71
C ILE A 232 -5.56 12.51 0.02
N MET A 233 -6.36 11.94 0.94
CA MET A 233 -7.43 12.62 1.69
C MET A 233 -8.63 13.10 0.84
N ASN A 234 -8.44 13.50 -0.41
CA ASN A 234 -9.49 14.13 -1.22
C ASN A 234 -10.35 13.13 -2.00
N GLU A 235 -9.81 11.97 -2.34
CA GLU A 235 -10.47 10.98 -3.18
C GLU A 235 -10.61 9.63 -2.49
N THR A 236 -11.60 8.87 -2.95
CA THR A 236 -11.77 7.46 -2.61
C THR A 236 -11.64 6.62 -3.87
N ILE A 237 -11.35 5.33 -3.71
CA ILE A 237 -11.42 4.39 -4.84
C ILE A 237 -12.82 4.38 -5.50
N PHE A 238 -13.87 4.73 -4.74
CA PHE A 238 -15.25 4.77 -5.21
C PHE A 238 -15.57 6.04 -6.01
N SER A 239 -15.07 7.21 -5.59
CA SER A 239 -15.24 8.47 -6.34
C SER A 239 -14.48 8.42 -7.66
N VAL A 240 -13.26 7.88 -7.66
CA VAL A 240 -12.48 7.64 -8.89
C VAL A 240 -13.19 6.64 -9.81
N ALA A 241 -13.77 5.57 -9.26
CA ALA A 241 -14.54 4.61 -10.04
C ALA A 241 -15.80 5.24 -10.66
N GLU A 242 -16.50 6.12 -9.95
CA GLU A 242 -17.66 6.86 -10.46
C GLU A 242 -17.27 7.80 -11.60
N ALA A 243 -16.25 8.63 -11.39
CA ALA A 243 -15.76 9.58 -12.39
C ALA A 243 -15.33 8.89 -13.71
N ARG A 244 -14.87 7.63 -13.62
CA ARG A 244 -14.48 6.80 -14.77
C ARG A 244 -15.58 5.90 -15.32
N ALA A 245 -16.76 5.86 -14.70
CA ALA A 245 -17.80 4.87 -14.96
C ALA A 245 -17.31 3.40 -14.88
N ASP A 246 -16.31 3.12 -14.03
CA ASP A 246 -15.65 1.82 -13.92
C ASP A 246 -16.30 0.95 -12.82
N LYS A 247 -17.25 0.10 -13.23
CA LYS A 247 -17.92 -0.85 -12.32
C LYS A 247 -16.95 -1.86 -11.70
N ARG A 248 -15.89 -2.26 -12.41
CA ARG A 248 -14.91 -3.26 -11.92
C ARG A 248 -14.07 -2.66 -10.81
N MET A 249 -13.63 -1.41 -10.96
CA MET A 249 -12.93 -0.67 -9.91
C MET A 249 -13.79 -0.50 -8.66
N ARG A 250 -15.09 -0.20 -8.82
CA ARG A 250 -16.02 -0.10 -7.69
C ARG A 250 -16.14 -1.42 -6.93
N GLU A 251 -16.29 -2.54 -7.64
CA GLU A 251 -16.33 -3.88 -7.02
C GLU A 251 -15.01 -4.24 -6.34
N LEU A 252 -13.89 -3.91 -6.96
CA LEU A 252 -12.55 -4.09 -6.40
C LEU A 252 -12.39 -3.30 -5.09
N GLY A 253 -12.79 -2.02 -5.06
CA GLY A 253 -12.80 -1.22 -3.85
C GLY A 253 -13.60 -1.88 -2.73
N ARG A 254 -14.79 -2.44 -3.04
CA ARG A 254 -15.59 -3.20 -2.08
C ARG A 254 -14.88 -4.43 -1.54
N LYS A 255 -14.08 -5.13 -2.34
CA LYS A 255 -13.29 -6.28 -1.90
C LYS A 255 -12.13 -5.85 -1.00
N MET A 256 -11.44 -4.77 -1.36
CA MET A 256 -10.33 -4.22 -0.58
C MET A 256 -10.79 -3.76 0.81
N ILE A 257 -11.88 -2.99 0.93
CA ILE A 257 -12.41 -2.55 2.24
C ILE A 257 -12.99 -3.69 3.08
N LYS A 258 -13.32 -4.84 2.47
CA LYS A 258 -13.75 -6.06 3.16
C LYS A 258 -12.59 -6.94 3.62
N GLY A 259 -11.35 -6.47 3.44
CA GLY A 259 -10.14 -7.19 3.84
C GLY A 259 -9.83 -8.41 2.97
N GLN A 260 -10.28 -8.44 1.72
CA GLN A 260 -9.92 -9.52 0.79
C GLN A 260 -8.55 -9.27 0.17
N SER A 261 -7.97 -10.34 -0.38
CA SER A 261 -6.74 -10.27 -1.19
C SER A 261 -6.99 -10.82 -2.59
N GLY A 262 -6.20 -10.42 -3.57
CA GLY A 262 -6.36 -10.92 -4.94
C GLY A 262 -5.30 -10.42 -5.92
N PHE A 263 -5.35 -10.98 -7.12
CA PHE A 263 -4.59 -10.58 -8.30
C PHE A 263 -5.57 -10.35 -9.43
N VAL A 264 -5.66 -9.13 -9.95
CA VAL A 264 -6.71 -8.72 -10.90
C VAL A 264 -6.15 -7.85 -12.02
N PRO A 265 -6.76 -7.85 -13.22
CA PRO A 265 -6.44 -6.85 -14.22
C PRO A 265 -6.93 -5.47 -13.74
N PHE A 266 -6.13 -4.44 -13.98
CA PHE A 266 -6.41 -3.07 -13.56
C PHE A 266 -5.81 -2.07 -14.55
N GLN A 267 -6.38 -0.87 -14.66
CA GLN A 267 -5.81 0.19 -15.49
C GLN A 267 -5.16 1.24 -14.60
N SER A 268 -3.88 1.54 -14.83
CA SER A 268 -3.14 2.53 -14.05
C SER A 268 -3.90 3.85 -13.98
N LEU A 269 -4.00 4.40 -12.75
CA LEU A 269 -4.61 5.71 -12.52
C LEU A 269 -3.71 6.86 -12.98
N ILE A 270 -2.43 6.56 -13.24
CA ILE A 270 -1.41 7.54 -13.66
C ILE A 270 -1.24 7.49 -15.18
N THR A 271 -0.93 6.30 -15.72
CA THR A 271 -0.53 6.17 -17.13
C THR A 271 -1.67 5.74 -18.05
N GLY A 272 -2.79 5.27 -17.51
CA GLY A 272 -3.88 4.69 -18.30
C GLY A 272 -3.52 3.35 -18.99
N LYS A 273 -2.33 2.80 -18.76
CA LYS A 273 -1.92 1.50 -19.34
C LYS A 273 -2.48 0.33 -18.53
N ASN A 274 -2.55 -0.82 -19.17
CA ASN A 274 -2.97 -2.07 -18.54
C ASN A 274 -1.90 -2.58 -17.57
N CYS A 275 -2.33 -2.89 -16.35
CA CYS A 275 -1.54 -3.43 -15.28
C CYS A 275 -2.23 -4.69 -14.73
N TRP A 276 -1.46 -5.51 -14.04
CA TRP A 276 -1.98 -6.38 -13.01
C TRP A 276 -1.92 -5.65 -11.68
N MET A 277 -2.89 -5.89 -10.81
CA MET A 277 -2.86 -5.37 -9.45
C MET A 277 -2.95 -6.50 -8.45
N VAL A 278 -2.00 -6.56 -7.52
CA VAL A 278 -2.14 -7.32 -6.28
C VAL A 278 -2.76 -6.42 -5.24
N TYR A 279 -3.76 -6.90 -4.52
CA TYR A 279 -4.26 -6.22 -3.32
C TYR A 279 -4.29 -7.15 -2.13
N ALA A 280 -4.09 -6.60 -0.94
CA ALA A 280 -4.10 -7.31 0.33
C ALA A 280 -4.47 -6.36 1.50
N PRO A 281 -5.08 -6.85 2.58
CA PRO A 281 -5.36 -6.06 3.77
C PRO A 281 -4.11 -5.84 4.62
N LEU A 282 -4.13 -4.76 5.42
CA LEU A 282 -3.24 -4.52 6.55
C LEU A 282 -4.02 -4.89 7.83
N PRO A 283 -3.70 -6.02 8.47
CA PRO A 283 -4.46 -6.51 9.63
C PRO A 283 -4.52 -5.56 10.83
N ALA A 284 -3.52 -4.68 11.03
CA ALA A 284 -3.46 -3.75 12.16
C ALA A 284 -4.67 -2.80 12.21
N ASN A 285 -5.01 -2.18 11.07
CA ASN A 285 -6.01 -1.11 11.04
C ASN A 285 -7.10 -1.27 9.97
N GLY A 286 -7.08 -2.37 9.22
CA GLY A 286 -8.09 -2.67 8.19
C GLY A 286 -7.93 -1.87 6.90
N TRP A 287 -6.81 -1.16 6.71
CA TRP A 287 -6.46 -0.57 5.42
C TRP A 287 -6.14 -1.65 4.40
N SER A 288 -6.04 -1.28 3.11
CA SER A 288 -5.65 -2.22 2.07
C SER A 288 -4.57 -1.63 1.16
N LEU A 289 -3.54 -2.44 0.90
CA LEU A 289 -2.48 -2.18 -0.06
C LEU A 289 -2.95 -2.61 -1.45
N GLY A 290 -2.80 -1.72 -2.43
CA GLY A 290 -2.85 -2.03 -3.86
C GLY A 290 -1.46 -1.85 -4.47
N VAL A 291 -1.04 -2.80 -5.30
CA VAL A 291 0.29 -2.83 -5.92
C VAL A 291 0.13 -3.12 -7.40
N LEU A 292 0.52 -2.16 -8.26
CA LEU A 292 0.39 -2.27 -9.72
C LEU A 292 1.68 -2.74 -10.39
N PHE A 293 1.51 -3.68 -11.31
CA PHE A 293 2.54 -4.31 -12.13
C PHE A 293 2.23 -4.05 -13.62
N PRO A 294 2.99 -3.18 -14.31
CA PRO A 294 2.73 -2.84 -15.71
C PRO A 294 2.86 -4.07 -16.62
N GLN A 295 1.78 -4.41 -17.33
CA GLN A 295 1.74 -5.65 -18.11
C GLN A 295 2.71 -5.61 -19.29
N ASN A 296 2.85 -4.47 -19.95
CA ASN A 296 3.73 -4.29 -21.10
C ASN A 296 5.20 -4.42 -20.74
N GLU A 297 5.65 -3.89 -19.59
CA GLU A 297 7.05 -3.97 -19.15
C GLU A 297 7.43 -5.39 -18.77
N LEU A 298 6.60 -6.04 -17.93
CA LEU A 298 6.83 -7.43 -17.55
C LEU A 298 6.77 -8.41 -18.73
N MET A 299 6.06 -8.06 -19.81
CA MET A 299 5.98 -8.86 -21.03
C MET A 299 7.06 -8.49 -22.05
N ALA A 300 7.66 -7.30 -21.98
CA ALA A 300 8.71 -6.89 -22.91
C ALA A 300 10.00 -7.70 -22.72
N ASP A 301 10.36 -7.99 -21.47
CA ASP A 301 11.46 -8.91 -21.14
C ASP A 301 11.27 -10.28 -21.81
N ILE A 302 10.01 -10.71 -21.94
CA ILE A 302 9.63 -12.00 -22.55
C ILE A 302 9.67 -11.94 -24.07
N ALA A 303 9.15 -10.87 -24.67
CA ALA A 303 9.17 -10.68 -26.12
C ALA A 303 10.62 -10.70 -26.64
N SER A 304 11.54 -10.14 -25.87
CA SER A 304 12.99 -10.15 -26.13
C SER A 304 13.56 -11.57 -26.14
N LEU A 305 13.23 -12.41 -25.15
CA LEU A 305 13.65 -13.81 -25.11
C LEU A 305 13.08 -14.63 -26.28
N ASN A 306 11.80 -14.47 -26.58
CA ASN A 306 11.16 -15.15 -27.71
C ASN A 306 11.77 -14.73 -29.05
N TYR A 307 12.17 -13.47 -29.20
CA TYR A 307 12.84 -12.98 -30.39
C TYR A 307 14.21 -13.64 -30.58
N ILE A 308 15.00 -13.81 -29.51
CA ILE A 308 16.28 -14.54 -29.56
C ILE A 308 16.08 -15.99 -30.00
N VAL A 309 15.09 -16.69 -29.42
CA VAL A 309 14.75 -18.06 -29.81
C VAL A 309 14.37 -18.11 -31.29
N LEU A 310 13.58 -17.14 -31.78
CA LEU A 310 13.16 -17.07 -33.18
C LEU A 310 14.35 -16.85 -34.12
N VAL A 311 15.28 -15.97 -33.78
CA VAL A 311 16.52 -15.75 -34.55
C VAL A 311 17.39 -17.00 -34.59
N LEU A 312 17.57 -17.69 -33.45
CA LEU A 312 18.32 -18.95 -33.38
C LEU A 312 17.66 -20.06 -34.19
N SER A 313 16.33 -20.20 -34.10
CA SER A 313 15.55 -21.15 -34.91
C SER A 313 15.67 -20.86 -36.40
N PHE A 314 15.58 -19.58 -36.81
CA PHE A 314 15.72 -19.18 -38.20
C PHE A 314 17.14 -19.40 -38.74
N GLY A 315 18.17 -19.08 -37.94
CA GLY A 315 19.56 -19.36 -38.27
C GLY A 315 19.83 -20.86 -38.43
N GLY A 316 19.30 -21.69 -37.53
CA GLY A 316 19.37 -23.15 -37.65
C GLY A 316 18.67 -23.69 -38.91
N PHE A 317 17.53 -23.10 -39.28
CA PHE A 317 16.81 -23.45 -40.50
C PHE A 317 17.60 -23.06 -41.77
N LEU A 318 18.25 -21.89 -41.79
CA LEU A 318 19.12 -21.48 -42.90
C LEU A 318 20.36 -22.36 -43.04
N LEU A 319 20.96 -22.82 -41.93
CA LEU A 319 22.07 -23.78 -41.97
C LEU A 319 21.64 -25.11 -42.59
N LEU A 320 20.44 -25.60 -42.27
CA LEU A 320 19.87 -26.81 -42.88
C LEU A 320 19.52 -26.65 -44.37
N LEU A 321 19.29 -25.43 -44.85
CA LEU A 321 19.07 -25.11 -46.26
C LEU A 321 20.37 -24.93 -47.05
N GLY A 322 21.46 -24.56 -46.37
CA GLY A 322 22.78 -24.30 -46.96
C GLY A 322 23.73 -25.50 -47.00
N ILE A 323 23.34 -26.62 -46.38
CA ILE A 323 24.01 -27.94 -46.41
C ILE A 323 23.20 -28.86 -47.33
#